data_AF-A0A1G5PHH9-F1
#
_entry.id   AF-A0A1G5PHH9-F1
#
_cell.length_a   1.000
_cell.length_b   1.000
_cell.length_c   1.000
_cell.angle_alpha   90.00
_cell.angle_beta   90.00
_cell.angle_gamma   90.00
#
_symmetry.space_group_name_H-M   'P 1'
#
loop_
_entity.id
_entity.type
_entity.pdbx_description
1 polymer ?
#
loop_
_entity_poly.entity_id
_entity_poly.type
_entity_poly.pdbx_seq_one_letter_code
_entity_poly.pdbx_strand_id
1 'polypeptide(L)'
;MTITAQAPISSVSNWLTVGDLLGFARKIWPAVSGIEALERRVEALYGAACERFPTYDGMVHQAFCSSMNDEFGTDEHADGVAPAFEYAREAYGYMSPREVEKLRQENAAVGICCHGLDFDCCPRGCGDLD
;
A
#
# COMPACT_ATOMS: atom_id res chain seq x y z
N MET A 1 48.65 5.96 -50.21
CA MET A 1 47.20 6.03 -49.94
C MET A 1 46.67 4.63 -50.03
N THR A 2 46.43 3.99 -48.90
CA THR A 2 46.06 2.57 -48.82
C THR A 2 44.70 2.52 -48.15
N ILE A 3 43.66 2.16 -48.91
CA ILE A 3 42.29 2.02 -48.43
C ILE A 3 42.21 0.67 -47.72
N THR A 4 42.21 0.67 -46.39
CA THR A 4 41.88 -0.51 -45.59
C THR A 4 40.37 -0.57 -45.40
N ALA A 5 39.77 -1.66 -45.86
CA ALA A 5 38.36 -1.98 -45.71
C ALA A 5 37.94 -1.96 -44.23
N GLN A 6 36.88 -1.21 -43.91
CA GLN A 6 36.17 -1.33 -42.64
C GLN A 6 35.15 -2.46 -42.75
N ALA A 7 35.22 -3.39 -41.79
CA ALA A 7 34.30 -4.51 -41.67
C ALA A 7 32.86 -4.03 -41.38
N PRO A 8 31.82 -4.73 -41.88
CA PRO A 8 30.45 -4.36 -41.61
C PRO A 8 30.14 -4.49 -40.11
N ILE A 9 29.50 -3.45 -39.59
CA ILE A 9 28.97 -3.33 -38.24
C ILE A 9 28.01 -4.52 -38.06
N SER A 10 28.39 -5.49 -37.23
CA SER A 10 27.56 -6.65 -36.96
C SER A 10 26.34 -6.22 -36.15
N SER A 11 25.18 -6.50 -36.74
CA SER A 11 23.84 -6.47 -36.16
C SER A 11 23.85 -6.85 -34.67
N VAL A 12 23.26 -5.99 -33.83
CA VAL A 12 22.86 -6.33 -32.46
C VAL A 12 21.90 -7.50 -32.51
N SER A 13 22.45 -8.70 -32.31
CA SER A 13 21.67 -9.94 -32.32
C SER A 13 20.78 -9.94 -31.07
N ASN A 14 19.49 -10.19 -31.26
CA ASN A 14 18.56 -10.44 -30.16
C ASN A 14 18.76 -11.89 -29.71
N TRP A 15 19.55 -12.11 -28.64
CA TRP A 15 19.89 -13.43 -28.10
C TRP A 15 18.80 -14.05 -27.20
N LEU A 16 17.66 -13.38 -27.02
CA LEU A 16 16.55 -13.91 -26.21
C LEU A 16 15.61 -14.73 -27.09
N THR A 17 15.52 -16.03 -26.84
CA THR A 17 14.49 -16.86 -27.45
C THR A 17 13.17 -16.69 -26.71
N VAL A 18 12.06 -17.07 -27.37
CA VAL A 18 10.74 -17.14 -26.71
C VAL A 18 10.78 -18.10 -25.50
N GLY A 19 11.62 -19.13 -25.55
CA GLY A 19 11.84 -20.05 -24.43
C GLY A 19 12.48 -19.37 -23.21
N ASP A 20 13.44 -18.47 -23.44
CA ASP A 20 14.11 -17.72 -22.37
C ASP A 20 13.15 -16.73 -21.69
N LEU A 21 12.30 -16.07 -22.47
CA LEU A 21 11.26 -15.17 -21.95
C LEU A 21 10.21 -15.92 -21.12
N LEU A 22 9.74 -17.09 -21.61
CA LEU A 22 8.79 -17.93 -20.87
C LEU A 22 9.40 -18.53 -19.60
N GLY A 23 10.67 -18.90 -19.65
CA GLY A 23 11.41 -19.40 -18.48
C GLY A 23 11.55 -18.34 -17.39
N PHE A 24 11.90 -17.12 -17.78
CA PHE A 24 11.94 -15.97 -16.87
C PHE A 24 10.56 -15.67 -16.28
N ALA A 25 9.52 -15.62 -17.11
CA ALA A 25 8.15 -15.36 -16.68
C ALA A 25 7.67 -16.40 -15.65
N ARG A 26 7.86 -17.71 -15.91
CA ARG A 26 7.48 -18.77 -14.95
C ARG A 26 8.20 -18.67 -13.61
N LYS A 27 9.43 -18.15 -13.59
CA LYS A 27 10.21 -18.00 -12.36
C LYS A 27 9.70 -16.86 -11.48
N ILE A 28 9.18 -15.80 -12.09
CA ILE A 28 8.74 -14.58 -11.38
C ILE A 28 7.23 -14.58 -11.10
N TRP A 29 6.44 -15.28 -11.93
CA TRP A 29 4.99 -15.35 -11.80
C TRP A 29 4.48 -15.67 -10.38
N PRO A 30 5.03 -16.65 -9.63
CA PRO A 30 4.55 -16.93 -8.27
C PRO A 30 4.73 -15.76 -7.31
N ALA A 31 5.82 -15.00 -7.45
CA ALA A 31 6.07 -13.82 -6.63
C ALA A 31 5.11 -12.67 -6.98
N VAL A 32 4.87 -12.44 -8.28
CA VAL A 32 3.91 -11.43 -8.75
C VAL A 32 2.49 -11.79 -8.32
N SER A 33 2.06 -13.04 -8.47
CA SER A 33 0.74 -13.49 -7.98
C SER A 33 0.61 -13.36 -6.46
N GLY A 34 1.70 -13.50 -5.71
CA GLY A 34 1.74 -13.24 -4.28
C GLY A 34 1.51 -11.76 -3.95
N ILE A 35 2.15 -10.86 -4.70
CA ILE A 35 1.96 -9.40 -4.57
C ILE A 35 0.51 -9.01 -4.92
N GLU A 36 0.00 -9.46 -6.07
CA GLU A 36 -1.40 -9.18 -6.47
C GLU A 36 -2.42 -9.72 -5.44
N ALA A 37 -2.08 -10.82 -4.74
CA ALA A 37 -2.92 -11.33 -3.66
C ALA A 37 -2.89 -10.44 -2.41
N LEU A 38 -1.74 -9.86 -2.07
CA LEU A 38 -1.62 -8.88 -0.99
C LEU A 38 -2.38 -7.60 -1.34
N GLU A 39 -2.19 -7.05 -2.54
CA GLU A 39 -2.90 -5.85 -3.01
C GLU A 39 -4.41 -6.04 -2.92
N ARG A 40 -4.94 -7.15 -3.46
CA ARG A 40 -6.37 -7.48 -3.37
C ARG A 40 -6.85 -7.60 -1.92
N ARG A 41 -6.01 -8.07 -1.00
CA ARG A 41 -6.33 -8.13 0.42
C ARG A 41 -6.41 -6.73 1.02
N VAL A 42 -5.47 -5.85 0.70
CA VAL A 42 -5.48 -4.43 1.10
C VAL A 42 -6.72 -3.72 0.56
N GLU A 43 -7.06 -3.90 -0.71
CA GLU A 43 -8.28 -3.34 -1.32
C GLU A 43 -9.54 -3.79 -0.59
N ALA A 44 -9.62 -5.06 -0.20
CA ALA A 44 -10.76 -5.60 0.55
C ALA A 44 -10.87 -4.96 1.94
N LEU A 45 -9.75 -4.74 2.64
CA LEU A 45 -9.75 -4.05 3.94
C LEU A 45 -10.22 -2.59 3.79
N TYR A 46 -9.76 -1.89 2.75
CA TYR A 46 -10.20 -0.52 2.48
C TYR A 46 -11.69 -0.46 2.11
N GLY A 47 -12.17 -1.40 1.28
CA GLY A 47 -13.58 -1.54 0.93
C GLY A 47 -14.46 -1.75 2.16
N ALA A 48 -14.05 -2.65 3.07
CA ALA A 48 -14.77 -2.89 4.33
C ALA A 48 -14.80 -1.63 5.23
N ALA A 49 -13.72 -0.84 5.24
CA ALA A 49 -13.71 0.44 5.96
C ALA A 49 -14.69 1.46 5.35
N CYS A 50 -14.75 1.54 4.02
CA CYS A 50 -15.72 2.37 3.30
C CYS A 50 -17.17 1.98 3.62
N GLU A 51 -17.47 0.67 3.62
CA GLU A 51 -18.82 0.17 3.96
C GLU A 51 -19.23 0.52 5.39
N ARG A 52 -18.27 0.50 6.33
CA ARG A 52 -18.52 0.81 7.74
C ARG A 52 -18.72 2.30 8.00
N PHE A 53 -18.02 3.17 7.28
CA PHE A 53 -18.03 4.62 7.50
C PHE A 53 -18.23 5.39 6.18
N PRO A 54 -19.38 5.24 5.50
CA PRO A 54 -19.55 5.69 4.12
C PRO A 54 -19.51 7.22 3.91
N THR A 55 -19.55 8.00 4.98
CA THR A 55 -19.69 9.47 4.94
C THR A 55 -18.51 10.24 5.51
N TYR A 56 -17.54 9.57 6.15
CA TYR A 56 -16.47 10.24 6.89
C TYR A 56 -15.10 9.67 6.53
N ASP A 57 -14.38 10.34 5.64
CA ASP A 57 -13.08 9.88 5.11
C ASP A 57 -12.06 9.61 6.22
N GLY A 58 -11.99 10.45 7.26
CA GLY A 58 -11.10 10.24 8.40
C GLY A 58 -11.41 8.95 9.19
N MET A 59 -12.70 8.59 9.28
CA MET A 59 -13.13 7.35 9.92
C MET A 59 -12.79 6.12 9.06
N VAL A 60 -12.99 6.22 7.74
CA VAL A 60 -12.58 5.19 6.78
C VAL A 60 -11.08 4.95 6.90
N HIS A 61 -10.30 6.02 6.83
CA HIS A 61 -8.85 5.97 6.87
C HIS A 61 -8.33 5.34 8.17
N GLN A 62 -8.85 5.76 9.33
CA GLN A 62 -8.43 5.19 10.61
C GLN A 62 -8.84 3.72 10.75
N ALA A 63 -10.05 3.35 10.31
CA ALA A 63 -10.51 1.97 10.34
C ALA A 63 -9.67 1.07 9.42
N PHE A 64 -9.31 1.58 8.25
CA PHE A 64 -8.40 0.93 7.32
C PHE A 64 -7.01 0.73 7.95
N CYS A 65 -6.42 1.78 8.53
CA CYS A 65 -5.12 1.67 9.21
C CYS A 65 -5.13 0.65 10.35
N SER A 66 -6.20 0.62 11.15
CA SER A 66 -6.37 -0.40 12.20
C SER A 66 -6.43 -1.81 11.58
N SER A 67 -7.25 -1.99 10.54
CA SER A 67 -7.46 -3.30 9.92
C SER A 67 -6.19 -3.83 9.24
N MET A 68 -5.37 -2.96 8.65
CA MET A 68 -4.04 -3.32 8.13
C MET A 68 -3.15 -3.89 9.23
N ASN A 69 -3.11 -3.24 10.39
CA ASN A 69 -2.31 -3.70 11.53
C ASN A 69 -2.84 -5.00 12.13
N ASP A 70 -4.16 -5.19 12.16
CA ASP A 70 -4.79 -6.41 12.67
C ASP A 70 -4.53 -7.61 11.74
N GLU A 71 -4.49 -7.39 10.42
CA GLU A 71 -4.28 -8.45 9.42
C GLU A 71 -2.79 -8.80 9.24
N PHE A 72 -1.93 -7.79 9.07
CA PHE A 72 -0.52 -7.98 8.70
C PHE A 72 0.47 -7.79 9.86
N GLY A 73 -0.03 -7.41 11.04
CA GLY A 73 0.78 -7.06 12.20
C GLY A 73 1.24 -5.61 12.18
N THR A 74 2.02 -5.22 13.20
CA THR A 74 2.52 -3.84 13.35
C THR A 74 3.96 -3.65 12.86
N ASP A 75 4.63 -4.72 12.46
CA ASP A 75 5.98 -4.68 11.90
C ASP A 75 5.89 -4.65 10.36
N GLU A 76 5.96 -3.45 9.79
CA GLU A 76 5.88 -3.23 8.33
C GLU A 76 7.05 -3.87 7.57
N HIS A 77 8.13 -4.25 8.25
CA HIS A 77 9.31 -4.85 7.66
C HIS A 77 9.39 -6.36 7.84
N ALA A 78 8.36 -6.98 8.42
CA ALA A 78 8.30 -8.44 8.52
C ALA A 78 8.31 -9.10 7.13
N ASP A 79 8.91 -10.28 7.05
CA ASP A 79 9.08 -11.00 5.79
C ASP A 79 7.72 -11.26 5.12
N GLY A 80 7.60 -10.79 3.87
CA GLY A 80 6.43 -11.05 3.02
C GLY A 80 5.25 -10.08 3.18
N VAL A 81 5.29 -9.13 4.12
CA VAL A 81 4.19 -8.15 4.30
C VAL A 81 4.53 -6.73 3.82
N ALA A 82 5.83 -6.42 3.63
CA ALA A 82 6.27 -5.10 3.17
C ALA A 82 5.54 -4.59 1.89
N PRO A 83 5.30 -5.42 0.85
CA PRO A 83 4.56 -4.97 -0.33
C PRO A 83 3.12 -4.53 -0.03
N ALA A 84 2.47 -5.13 0.97
CA ALA A 84 1.11 -4.76 1.37
C ALA A 84 1.09 -3.36 2.01
N PHE A 85 2.05 -3.06 2.89
CA PHE A 85 2.17 -1.75 3.52
C PHE A 85 2.60 -0.65 2.54
N GLU A 86 3.51 -0.95 1.62
CA GLU A 86 3.90 -0.03 0.55
C GLU A 86 2.70 0.34 -0.32
N TYR A 87 1.97 -0.66 -0.84
CA TYR A 87 0.76 -0.44 -1.62
C TYR A 87 -0.32 0.31 -0.83
N ALA A 88 -0.56 -0.08 0.44
CA ALA A 88 -1.54 0.59 1.30
C ALA A 88 -1.21 2.08 1.52
N ARG A 89 0.08 2.41 1.62
CA ARG A 89 0.56 3.78 1.82
C ARG A 89 0.40 4.60 0.54
N GLU A 90 0.77 4.04 -0.60
CA GLU A 90 0.66 4.72 -1.89
C GLU A 90 -0.79 4.90 -2.36
N ALA A 91 -1.62 3.86 -2.24
CA ALA A 91 -2.99 3.86 -2.77
C ALA A 91 -4.00 4.52 -1.82
N TYR A 92 -3.84 4.33 -0.51
CA TYR A 92 -4.86 4.69 0.49
C TYR A 92 -4.32 5.55 1.65
N GLY A 93 -3.05 5.94 1.60
CA GLY A 93 -2.44 6.81 2.59
C GLY A 93 -2.26 6.17 3.96
N TYR A 94 -2.09 4.85 4.05
CA TYR A 94 -1.85 4.14 5.32
C TYR A 94 -0.86 4.86 6.25
N MET A 95 -1.19 4.89 7.55
CA MET A 95 -0.36 5.43 8.61
C MET A 95 -0.02 4.33 9.63
N SER A 96 1.25 4.27 10.01
CA SER A 96 1.75 3.36 11.05
C SER A 96 1.09 3.66 12.41
N PRO A 97 1.08 2.71 13.36
CA PRO A 97 0.54 2.96 14.71
C PRO A 97 1.12 4.21 15.39
N ARG A 98 2.42 4.48 15.17
CA ARG A 98 3.10 5.65 15.72
C ARG A 98 2.63 6.95 15.06
N GLU A 99 2.44 6.94 13.75
CA GLU A 99 1.94 8.10 13.00
C GLU A 99 0.48 8.41 13.38
N VAL A 100 -0.36 7.38 13.53
CA VAL A 100 -1.75 7.53 13.99
C VAL A 100 -1.79 8.13 15.40
N GLU A 101 -0.94 7.69 16.31
CA GLU A 101 -0.90 8.23 17.67
C GLU A 101 -0.46 9.71 17.68
N LYS A 102 0.53 10.08 16.87
CA LYS A 102 0.93 11.48 16.69
C LYS A 102 -0.24 12.34 16.18
N LEU A 103 -0.98 11.85 15.18
CA LEU A 103 -2.16 12.55 14.66
C LEU A 103 -3.25 12.72 15.73
N ARG A 104 -3.47 11.72 16.59
CA ARG A 104 -4.42 11.82 17.70
C ARG A 104 -4.03 12.90 18.70
N GLN A 105 -2.76 13.01 19.03
CA GLN A 105 -2.25 14.05 19.93
C GLN A 105 -2.40 15.44 19.31
N GLU A 106 -2.13 15.57 18.01
CA GLU A 106 -2.33 16.82 17.26
C GLU A 106 -3.82 17.22 17.22
N ASN A 107 -4.72 16.27 16.96
CA ASN A 107 -6.17 16.48 17.01
C ASN A 107 -6.63 16.94 18.41
N ALA A 108 -6.17 16.25 19.46
CA ALA A 108 -6.52 16.59 20.83
C ALA A 108 -6.05 18.02 21.19
N ALA A 109 -4.89 18.46 20.69
CA ALA A 109 -4.36 19.80 20.93
C ALA A 109 -5.23 20.92 20.35
N VAL A 110 -6.07 20.62 19.36
CA VAL A 110 -6.96 21.59 18.70
C VAL A 110 -8.46 21.33 18.97
N GLY A 111 -8.77 20.46 19.93
CA GLY A 111 -10.16 20.16 20.30
C GLY A 111 -10.90 19.30 19.28
N ILE A 112 -10.19 18.46 18.53
CA ILE A 112 -10.74 17.46 17.61
C ILE A 112 -10.65 16.08 18.27
N CYS A 113 -11.65 15.23 18.07
CA CYS A 113 -11.64 13.89 18.67
C CYS A 113 -10.53 13.02 18.08
N CYS A 114 -10.22 11.90 18.73
CA CYS A 114 -9.18 10.97 18.28
C CYS A 114 -9.49 10.30 16.92
N HIS A 115 -10.69 10.53 16.36
CA HIS A 115 -11.08 10.11 15.02
C HIS A 115 -11.02 11.20 13.96
N GLY A 116 -10.42 12.36 14.27
CA GLY A 116 -10.22 13.45 13.30
C GLY A 116 -11.47 14.25 12.98
N LEU A 117 -12.53 14.10 13.77
CA LEU A 117 -13.79 14.85 13.64
C LEU A 117 -14.01 15.72 14.87
N ASP A 118 -14.82 16.76 14.71
CA ASP A 118 -15.38 17.46 15.85
C ASP A 118 -16.09 16.47 16.80
N PHE A 119 -15.99 16.71 18.11
CA PHE A 119 -16.52 15.79 19.13
C PHE A 119 -18.02 15.53 18.94
N ASP A 120 -18.79 16.58 18.64
CA ASP A 120 -20.25 16.51 18.48
C ASP A 120 -20.66 15.92 17.12
N CYS A 121 -19.72 15.85 16.18
CA CYS A 121 -19.95 15.33 14.83
C CYS A 121 -19.46 13.88 14.66
N CYS A 122 -18.76 13.33 15.66
CA CYS A 122 -18.17 12.00 15.53
C CYS A 122 -19.26 10.91 15.64
N PRO A 123 -19.45 10.05 14.63
CA PRO A 123 -20.48 9.01 14.64
C PRO A 123 -20.23 7.91 15.69
N ARG A 124 -19.09 7.95 16.38
CA ARG A 124 -18.78 7.09 17.54
C ARG A 124 -19.29 7.65 18.87
N GLY A 125 -19.91 8.84 18.87
CA GLY A 125 -20.43 9.48 20.08
C GLY A 125 -19.33 10.04 20.97
N CYS A 126 -18.26 10.61 20.39
CA CYS A 126 -17.15 11.15 21.18
C CYS A 126 -17.55 12.37 22.03
N GLY A 127 -18.57 13.14 21.61
CA GLY A 127 -19.13 14.27 22.37
C GLY A 127 -20.09 13.86 23.49
N ASP A 128 -20.51 12.59 23.56
CA ASP A 128 -21.46 12.10 24.58
C ASP A 128 -20.76 11.61 25.87
N LEU A 129 -19.44 11.86 25.99
CA LEU A 129 -18.62 11.44 27.12
C LEU A 129 -18.56 12.57 28.17
N ASP A 130 -19.62 12.71 28.97
CA ASP A 130 -19.65 13.52 30.19
C ASP A 130 -18.78 12.93 31.33
#